data_AF-A0A8J3V0Q0-F1
#
_entry.id   AF-A0A8J3V0Q0-F1
#
_cell.length_a   1.000
_cell.length_b   1.000
_cell.length_c   1.000
_cell.angle_alpha   90.00
_cell.angle_beta   90.00
_cell.angle_gamma   90.00
#
_symmetry.space_group_name_H-M   'P 1'
#
loop_
_entity.id
_entity.type
_entity.pdbx_description
1 polymer ?
#
loop_
_entity_poly.entity_id
_entity_poly.type
_entity_poly.pdbx_seq_one_letter_code
_entity_poly.pdbx_strand_id
1 'polypeptide(L)'
;MGLFSSESRRERRLQALQDTSNKHAETALLLWRAGHPDQALVYNRQALAVIRRLRAEEPDNEQHLAQLAGKLYNHAGMLTQSRLFAEAADTARACLDSYLELTGGEVSNSAILGDRLMSLSHSLRPTLTPRGSLTRLAAMTADAKGRLASILAVLQSPGTAEEALRLGSEAVSTYQVLAGVDHDYRTDLARVREQYATVRQLLGDKA
;
A
#
# COMPACT_ATOMS: atom_id res chain seq x y z
N MET A 1 -3.19 -28.25 34.85
CA MET A 1 -4.30 -27.81 34.00
C MET A 1 -4.34 -26.27 33.87
N GLY A 2 -3.33 -25.62 33.26
CA GLY A 2 -3.27 -24.14 33.19
C GLY A 2 -3.05 -23.54 31.80
N LEU A 3 -2.47 -24.29 30.86
CA LEU A 3 -1.96 -23.77 29.58
C LEU A 3 -3.07 -23.53 28.54
N PHE A 4 -4.08 -24.39 28.45
CA PHE A 4 -5.24 -24.22 27.56
C PHE A 4 -6.10 -22.98 27.88
N SER A 5 -6.05 -22.49 29.12
CA SER A 5 -6.79 -21.27 29.54
C SER A 5 -6.04 -19.98 29.20
N SER A 6 -4.70 -19.98 29.15
CA SER A 6 -3.92 -18.81 28.78
C SER A 6 -3.88 -18.57 27.27
N GLU A 7 -3.79 -19.64 26.47
CA GLU A 7 -3.73 -19.57 25.01
C GLU A 7 -5.06 -19.10 24.41
N SER A 8 -6.17 -19.68 24.84
CA SER A 8 -7.53 -19.23 24.47
C SER A 8 -7.87 -17.80 24.94
N ARG A 9 -7.20 -17.29 25.98
CA ARG A 9 -7.31 -15.88 26.40
C ARG A 9 -6.47 -14.95 25.52
N ARG A 10 -5.28 -15.39 25.09
CA ARG A 10 -4.42 -14.65 24.16
C ARG A 10 -5.11 -14.51 22.81
N GLU A 11 -5.61 -15.59 22.22
CA GLU A 11 -6.30 -15.58 20.93
C GLU A 11 -7.51 -14.64 20.94
N ARG A 12 -8.37 -14.73 21.96
CA ARG A 12 -9.51 -13.82 22.11
C ARG A 12 -9.10 -12.35 22.22
N ARG A 13 -7.99 -12.06 22.92
CA ARG A 13 -7.44 -10.70 23.00
C ARG A 13 -6.94 -10.22 21.63
N LEU A 14 -6.20 -11.05 20.91
CA LEU A 14 -5.67 -10.71 19.58
C LEU A 14 -6.82 -10.47 18.60
N GLN A 15 -7.86 -11.29 18.63
CA GLN A 15 -9.07 -11.07 17.84
C GLN A 15 -9.77 -9.76 18.21
N ALA A 16 -9.93 -9.46 19.50
CA ALA A 16 -10.55 -8.21 19.93
C ALA A 16 -9.74 -6.97 19.50
N LEU A 17 -8.40 -7.05 19.53
CA LEU A 17 -7.53 -6.00 19.00
C LEU A 17 -7.70 -5.87 17.48
N GLN A 18 -7.78 -6.99 16.76
CA GLN A 18 -7.99 -7.02 15.33
C GLN A 18 -9.30 -6.33 14.93
N ASP A 19 -10.40 -6.66 15.61
CA ASP A 19 -11.72 -6.06 15.38
C ASP A 19 -11.70 -4.56 15.69
N THR A 20 -11.02 -4.16 16.77
CA THR A 20 -10.85 -2.75 17.15
C THR A 20 -10.08 -1.97 16.09
N SER A 21 -8.97 -2.52 15.58
CA SER A 21 -8.19 -1.88 14.50
C SER A 21 -9.01 -1.71 13.22
N ASN A 22 -9.86 -2.69 12.88
CA ASN A 22 -10.69 -2.65 11.69
C ASN A 22 -11.80 -1.61 11.83
N LYS A 23 -12.52 -1.60 12.97
CA LYS A 23 -13.54 -0.60 13.25
C LYS A 23 -13.01 0.83 13.16
N HIS A 24 -11.83 1.10 13.72
CA HIS A 24 -11.20 2.42 13.61
C HIS A 24 -10.86 2.79 12.16
N ALA A 25 -10.30 1.86 11.39
CA ALA A 25 -9.96 2.11 9.99
C ALA A 25 -11.19 2.32 9.11
N GLU A 26 -12.27 1.55 9.33
CA GLU A 26 -13.55 1.74 8.65
C GLU A 26 -14.15 3.11 8.96
N THR A 27 -14.15 3.51 10.24
CA THR A 27 -14.62 4.84 10.65
C THR A 27 -13.80 5.94 9.98
N ALA A 28 -12.47 5.79 9.93
CA ALA A 28 -11.60 6.73 9.23
C ALA A 28 -11.91 6.81 7.74
N LEU A 29 -12.13 5.68 7.06
CA LEU A 29 -12.50 5.66 5.64
C LEU A 29 -13.83 6.36 5.37
N LEU A 30 -14.83 6.17 6.23
CA LEU A 30 -16.13 6.85 6.12
C LEU A 30 -15.98 8.36 6.25
N LEU A 31 -15.26 8.82 7.27
CA LEU A 31 -14.98 10.25 7.49
C LEU A 31 -14.18 10.86 6.34
N TRP A 32 -13.19 10.13 5.84
CA TRP A 32 -12.36 10.60 4.74
C TRP A 32 -13.18 10.78 3.46
N ARG A 33 -14.05 9.81 3.13
CA ARG A 33 -14.98 9.89 1.99
C ARG A 33 -16.03 10.98 2.15
N ALA A 34 -16.42 11.29 3.39
CA ALA A 34 -17.31 12.40 3.71
C ALA A 34 -16.62 13.78 3.65
N GLY A 35 -15.32 13.86 3.32
CA GLY A 35 -14.60 15.12 3.22
C GLY A 35 -14.08 15.65 4.56
N HIS A 36 -13.92 14.79 5.56
CA HIS A 36 -13.39 15.14 6.89
C HIS A 36 -12.02 14.48 7.15
N PRO A 37 -10.96 14.83 6.39
CA PRO A 37 -9.66 14.16 6.47
C PRO A 37 -9.01 14.31 7.86
N ASP A 38 -9.16 15.46 8.53
CA ASP A 38 -8.58 15.67 9.87
C ASP A 38 -9.19 14.75 10.93
N GLN A 39 -10.51 14.54 10.88
CA GLN A 39 -11.19 13.59 11.76
C GLN A 39 -10.80 12.14 11.40
N ALA A 40 -10.69 11.83 10.11
CA ALA A 40 -10.25 10.53 9.64
C ALA A 40 -8.84 10.18 10.14
N LEU A 41 -7.92 11.16 10.18
CA LEU A 41 -6.56 10.97 10.72
C LEU A 41 -6.57 10.50 12.17
N VAL A 42 -7.47 11.03 13.01
CA VAL A 42 -7.58 10.62 14.43
C VAL A 42 -7.90 9.12 14.53
N TYR A 43 -8.94 8.68 13.82
CA TYR A 43 -9.34 7.27 13.84
C TYR A 43 -8.30 6.36 13.18
N ASN A 44 -7.68 6.79 12.09
CA ASN A 44 -6.67 5.95 11.43
C ASN A 44 -5.38 5.83 12.25
N ARG A 45 -4.99 6.86 13.03
CA ARG A 45 -3.90 6.76 14.01
C ARG A 45 -4.19 5.72 15.09
N GLN A 46 -5.43 5.64 15.59
CA GLN A 46 -5.84 4.60 16.53
C GLN A 46 -5.75 3.21 15.89
N ALA A 47 -6.23 3.07 14.64
CA ALA A 47 -6.11 1.81 13.90
C ALA A 47 -4.64 1.36 13.72
N LEU A 48 -3.75 2.30 13.37
CA LEU A 48 -2.31 2.08 13.21
C LEU A 48 -1.63 1.69 14.52
N ALA A 49 -2.00 2.31 15.65
CA ALA A 49 -1.47 1.95 16.95
C ALA A 49 -1.80 0.51 17.32
N VAL A 50 -3.05 0.08 17.06
CA VAL A 50 -3.50 -1.29 17.36
C VAL A 50 -2.84 -2.32 16.45
N ILE A 51 -2.75 -2.08 15.13
CA ILE A 51 -2.14 -3.05 14.22
C ILE A 51 -0.62 -3.17 14.43
N ARG A 52 0.06 -2.08 14.83
CA ARG A 52 1.49 -2.15 15.22
C ARG A 52 1.70 -3.01 16.46
N ARG A 53 0.79 -2.94 17.43
CA ARG A 53 0.80 -3.83 18.60
C ARG A 53 0.58 -5.29 18.21
N LEU A 54 -0.38 -5.56 17.31
CA LEU A 54 -0.60 -6.91 16.78
C LEU A 54 0.65 -7.46 16.08
N ARG A 55 1.32 -6.66 15.25
CA ARG A 55 2.61 -7.04 14.65
C ARG A 55 3.73 -7.27 15.67
N ALA A 56 3.78 -6.50 16.75
CA ALA A 56 4.77 -6.75 17.79
C ALA A 56 4.51 -8.06 18.54
N GLU A 57 3.25 -8.46 18.69
CA GLU A 57 2.85 -9.72 19.33
C GLU A 57 2.93 -10.94 18.39
N GLU A 58 2.81 -10.72 17.07
CA GLU A 58 2.88 -11.73 16.00
C GLU A 58 3.67 -11.17 14.79
N PRO A 59 5.01 -11.12 14.86
CA PRO A 59 5.84 -10.48 13.83
C PRO A 59 5.79 -11.19 12.48
N ASP A 60 5.67 -12.51 12.49
CA ASP A 60 5.68 -13.37 11.30
C ASP A 60 4.31 -13.47 10.61
N ASN A 61 3.28 -12.80 11.15
CA ASN A 61 1.94 -12.83 10.58
C ASN A 61 1.83 -11.81 9.42
N GLU A 62 1.97 -12.32 8.20
CA GLU A 62 1.86 -11.53 6.96
C GLU A 62 0.51 -10.81 6.82
N GLN A 63 -0.57 -11.34 7.39
CA GLN A 63 -1.87 -10.67 7.36
C GLN A 63 -1.84 -9.35 8.12
N HIS A 64 -1.15 -9.27 9.26
CA HIS A 64 -1.01 -8.03 10.02
C HIS A 64 -0.16 -7.01 9.27
N LEU A 65 0.86 -7.47 8.55
CA LEU A 65 1.68 -6.62 7.70
C LEU A 65 0.89 -6.07 6.50
N ALA A 66 0.09 -6.90 5.82
CA ALA A 66 -0.79 -6.47 4.74
C ALA A 66 -1.81 -5.42 5.20
N GLN A 67 -2.38 -5.61 6.40
CA GLN A 67 -3.29 -4.65 6.99
C GLN A 67 -2.60 -3.34 7.41
N LEU A 68 -1.39 -3.42 7.97
CA LEU A 68 -0.59 -2.24 8.29
C LEU A 68 -0.32 -1.42 7.02
N ALA A 69 0.14 -2.07 5.94
CA ALA A 69 0.39 -1.42 4.65
C ALA A 69 -0.87 -0.70 4.13
N GLY A 70 -2.02 -1.37 4.13
CA GLY A 70 -3.28 -0.77 3.69
C GLY A 70 -3.73 0.43 4.55
N LYS A 71 -3.54 0.36 5.87
CA LYS A 71 -3.86 1.48 6.77
C LYS A 71 -2.88 2.65 6.58
N LEU A 72 -1.60 2.38 6.32
CA LEU A 72 -0.60 3.41 5.99
C LEU A 72 -0.91 4.08 4.65
N TYR A 73 -1.29 3.32 3.62
CA TYR A 73 -1.71 3.86 2.33
C TYR A 73 -2.85 4.88 2.47
N ASN A 74 -3.89 4.51 3.22
CA ASN A 74 -5.01 5.40 3.51
C ASN A 74 -4.58 6.59 4.36
N HIS A 75 -3.71 6.38 5.36
CA HIS A 75 -3.20 7.46 6.20
C HIS A 75 -2.46 8.52 5.40
N ALA A 76 -1.57 8.09 4.49
CA ALA A 76 -0.85 9.00 3.60
C ALA A 76 -1.83 9.81 2.74
N GLY A 77 -2.90 9.19 2.24
CA GLY A 77 -3.95 9.91 1.50
C GLY A 77 -4.72 10.94 2.32
N MET A 78 -5.05 10.62 3.56
CA MET A 78 -5.66 11.56 4.49
C MET A 78 -4.71 12.73 4.79
N LEU A 79 -3.42 12.46 5.04
CA LEU A 79 -2.40 13.48 5.28
C LEU A 79 -2.21 14.40 4.06
N THR A 80 -2.19 13.84 2.84
CA THR A 80 -2.13 14.64 1.60
C THR A 80 -3.31 15.60 1.49
N GLN A 81 -4.54 15.17 1.79
CA GLN A 81 -5.72 16.04 1.75
C GLN A 81 -5.70 17.12 2.83
N SER A 82 -5.18 16.79 4.01
CA SER A 82 -4.91 17.77 5.08
C SER A 82 -3.68 18.65 4.82
N ARG A 83 -3.02 18.51 3.65
CA ARG A 83 -1.82 19.27 3.24
C ARG A 83 -0.60 19.07 4.14
N LEU A 84 -0.55 17.96 4.88
CA LEU A 84 0.57 17.56 5.73
C LEU A 84 1.57 16.72 4.92
N PHE A 85 2.17 17.33 3.89
CA PHE A 85 2.89 16.59 2.85
C PHE A 85 4.17 15.87 3.34
N ALA A 86 4.91 16.45 4.28
CA ALA A 86 6.13 15.80 4.83
C ALA A 86 5.77 14.50 5.55
N GLU A 87 4.81 14.56 6.49
CA GLU A 87 4.29 13.37 7.18
C GLU A 87 3.65 12.37 6.19
N ALA A 88 2.99 12.87 5.14
CA ALA A 88 2.42 12.03 4.10
C ALA A 88 3.50 11.25 3.34
N ALA A 89 4.65 11.87 3.05
CA ALA A 89 5.75 11.22 2.35
C ALA A 89 6.37 10.11 3.20
N ASP A 90 6.65 10.37 4.47
CA ASP A 90 7.17 9.38 5.41
C ASP A 90 6.20 8.19 5.56
N THR A 91 4.91 8.49 5.65
CA THR A 91 3.86 7.47 5.76
C THR A 91 3.73 6.64 4.47
N ALA A 92 3.80 7.29 3.30
CA ALA A 92 3.75 6.61 2.01
C ALA A 92 5.00 5.76 1.76
N ARG A 93 6.17 6.18 2.27
CA ARG A 93 7.40 5.36 2.26
C ARG A 93 7.22 4.10 3.09
N ALA A 94 6.80 4.24 4.34
CA ALA A 94 6.56 3.10 5.22
C ALA A 94 5.52 2.12 4.63
N CYS A 95 4.51 2.64 3.93
CA CYS A 95 3.55 1.83 3.18
C CYS A 95 4.22 1.02 2.06
N LEU A 96 5.06 1.67 1.24
CA LEU A 96 5.79 1.01 0.16
C LEU A 96 6.73 -0.07 0.72
N ASP A 97 7.48 0.25 1.77
CA ASP A 97 8.40 -0.69 2.41
C ASP A 97 7.66 -1.94 2.93
N SER A 98 6.48 -1.75 3.52
CA SER A 98 5.63 -2.86 4.00
C SER A 98 5.16 -3.78 2.86
N TYR A 99 4.81 -3.22 1.70
CA TYR A 99 4.44 -4.03 0.53
C TYR A 99 5.64 -4.75 -0.11
N LEU A 100 6.82 -4.13 -0.07
CA LEU A 100 8.04 -4.78 -0.54
C LEU A 100 8.47 -5.93 0.39
N GLU A 101 8.33 -5.77 1.71
CA GLU A 101 8.53 -6.85 2.70
C GLU A 101 7.59 -8.03 2.43
N LEU A 102 6.28 -7.77 2.26
CA LEU A 102 5.27 -8.81 1.97
C LEU A 102 5.54 -9.63 0.72
N THR A 103 6.18 -9.02 -0.28
CA THR A 103 6.38 -9.63 -1.59
C THR A 103 7.77 -10.24 -1.72
N GLY A 104 8.63 -10.14 -0.70
CA GLY A 104 10.04 -10.49 -0.81
C GLY A 104 10.75 -9.75 -1.96
N GLY A 105 10.23 -8.59 -2.38
CA GLY A 105 10.71 -7.83 -3.53
C GLY A 105 10.30 -8.37 -4.90
N GLU A 106 9.46 -9.42 -5.01
CA GLU A 106 9.05 -9.99 -6.30
C GLU A 106 8.26 -9.01 -7.20
N VAL A 107 7.66 -7.97 -6.60
CA VAL A 107 6.91 -6.93 -7.31
C VAL A 107 7.66 -5.59 -7.34
N SER A 108 8.93 -5.58 -6.94
CA SER A 108 9.75 -4.38 -6.84
C SER A 108 9.99 -3.70 -8.19
N ASN A 109 10.02 -4.45 -9.30
CA ASN A 109 10.14 -3.94 -10.66
C ASN A 109 9.30 -4.78 -11.63
N SER A 110 8.79 -4.15 -12.69
CA SER A 110 7.95 -4.75 -13.72
C SER A 110 8.63 -5.91 -14.46
N ALA A 111 9.96 -5.89 -14.62
CA ALA A 111 10.71 -6.98 -15.24
C ALA A 111 10.59 -8.28 -14.43
N ILE A 112 10.91 -8.21 -13.13
CA ILE A 112 10.82 -9.35 -12.20
C ILE A 112 9.37 -9.85 -12.13
N LEU A 113 8.41 -8.93 -12.03
CA LEU A 113 6.99 -9.26 -12.02
C LEU A 113 6.56 -9.99 -13.29
N GLY A 114 7.00 -9.53 -14.46
CA GLY A 114 6.69 -10.14 -15.75
C GLY A 114 7.18 -11.58 -15.82
N ASP A 115 8.45 -11.82 -15.47
CA ASP A 115 9.04 -13.16 -15.44
C ASP A 115 8.31 -14.09 -14.46
N ARG A 116 7.94 -13.58 -13.29
CA ARG A 116 7.17 -14.36 -12.29
C ARG A 116 5.77 -14.70 -12.78
N LEU A 117 5.04 -13.74 -13.35
CA LEU A 117 3.70 -13.99 -13.88
C LEU A 117 3.72 -14.97 -15.07
N MET A 118 4.77 -14.93 -15.89
CA MET A 118 5.00 -15.90 -16.96
C MET A 118 5.35 -17.28 -16.43
N SER A 119 6.21 -17.39 -15.42
CA SER A 119 6.52 -18.69 -14.78
C SER A 119 5.27 -19.32 -14.16
N LEU A 120 4.45 -18.53 -13.47
CA LEU A 120 3.19 -18.98 -12.88
C LEU A 120 2.15 -19.40 -13.92
N SER A 121 2.14 -18.80 -15.12
CA SER A 121 1.21 -19.19 -16.18
C SER A 121 1.57 -20.55 -16.82
N HIS A 122 2.86 -20.90 -16.86
CA HIS A 122 3.35 -22.16 -17.43
C HIS A 122 3.29 -23.33 -16.44
N SER A 123 3.22 -23.06 -15.14
CA SER A 123 3.01 -24.09 -14.12
C SER A 123 1.55 -24.55 -14.13
N LEU A 124 1.24 -25.60 -14.90
CA LEU A 124 -0.07 -26.26 -15.08
C LEU A 124 -0.70 -26.89 -13.81
N ARG A 125 -0.37 -26.40 -12.60
CA ARG A 125 -1.07 -26.80 -11.38
C ARG A 125 -2.22 -25.82 -11.13
N PRO A 126 -3.48 -26.29 -11.04
CA PRO A 126 -4.61 -25.48 -10.63
C PRO A 126 -4.56 -25.27 -9.12
N THR A 127 -3.51 -24.63 -8.61
CA THR A 127 -3.60 -23.97 -7.31
C THR A 127 -4.17 -22.59 -7.60
N LEU A 128 -5.49 -22.48 -7.47
CA LEU A 128 -6.18 -21.21 -7.29
C LEU A 128 -5.49 -20.43 -6.16
N THR A 129 -5.30 -19.13 -6.35
CA THR A 129 -4.85 -18.06 -5.41
C THR A 129 -3.43 -17.45 -5.51
N PRO A 130 -2.32 -18.11 -5.92
CA PRO A 130 -0.99 -17.45 -5.94
C PRO A 130 -0.87 -16.34 -6.98
N ARG A 131 -1.43 -16.54 -8.19
CA ARG A 131 -1.36 -15.54 -9.26
C ARG A 131 -2.23 -14.31 -8.96
N GLY A 132 -3.44 -14.52 -8.44
CA GLY A 132 -4.36 -13.43 -8.08
C GLY A 132 -3.91 -12.64 -6.84
N SER A 133 -3.21 -13.28 -5.91
CA SER A 133 -2.58 -12.57 -4.79
C SER A 133 -1.36 -11.76 -5.25
N LEU A 134 -0.52 -12.30 -6.14
CA LEU A 134 0.65 -11.56 -6.65
C LEU A 134 0.26 -10.36 -7.53
N THR A 135 -0.71 -10.49 -8.44
CA THR A 135 -1.17 -9.35 -9.26
C THR A 135 -1.78 -8.25 -8.40
N ARG A 136 -2.55 -8.62 -7.37
CA ARG A 136 -3.10 -7.67 -6.40
C ARG A 136 -2.01 -6.98 -5.59
N LEU A 137 -1.03 -7.72 -5.06
CA LEU A 137 0.09 -7.13 -4.30
C LEU A 137 0.95 -6.22 -5.19
N ALA A 138 1.16 -6.58 -6.45
CA ALA A 138 1.84 -5.73 -7.42
C ALA A 138 1.07 -4.42 -7.68
N ALA A 139 -0.25 -4.49 -7.85
CA ALA A 139 -1.09 -3.30 -8.00
C ALA A 139 -1.02 -2.39 -6.76
N MET A 140 -1.15 -2.96 -5.56
CA MET A 140 -1.04 -2.20 -4.30
C MET A 140 0.34 -1.55 -4.12
N THR A 141 1.41 -2.25 -4.52
CA THR A 141 2.77 -1.70 -4.51
C THR A 141 2.91 -0.54 -5.50
N ALA A 142 2.39 -0.69 -6.73
CA ALA A 142 2.41 0.35 -7.73
C ALA A 142 1.59 1.59 -7.30
N ASP A 143 0.44 1.40 -6.67
CA ASP A 143 -0.35 2.49 -6.09
C ASP A 143 0.42 3.23 -4.98
N ALA A 144 1.14 2.50 -4.11
CA ALA A 144 1.99 3.11 -3.09
C ALA A 144 3.13 3.93 -3.72
N LYS A 145 3.79 3.40 -4.75
CA LYS A 145 4.81 4.13 -5.52
C LYS A 145 4.25 5.39 -6.17
N GLY A 146 3.11 5.30 -6.84
CA GLY A 146 2.45 6.42 -7.49
C GLY A 146 2.09 7.52 -6.48
N ARG A 147 1.47 7.15 -5.35
CA ARG A 147 1.13 8.09 -4.28
C ARG A 147 2.37 8.81 -3.74
N LEU A 148 3.43 8.07 -3.46
CA LEU A 148 4.68 8.65 -2.96
C LEU A 148 5.30 9.59 -4.01
N ALA A 149 5.34 9.19 -5.28
CA ALA A 149 5.78 10.05 -6.38
C ALA A 149 5.02 11.38 -6.43
N SER A 150 3.69 11.33 -6.33
CA SER A 150 2.86 12.54 -6.28
C SER A 150 3.16 13.43 -5.08
N ILE A 151 3.34 12.85 -3.89
CA ILE A 151 3.66 13.64 -2.68
C ILE A 151 5.04 14.29 -2.80
N LEU A 152 6.05 13.54 -3.26
CA LEU A 152 7.41 14.04 -3.45
C LEU A 152 7.47 15.15 -4.52
N ALA A 153 6.67 15.03 -5.57
CA ALA A 153 6.55 16.06 -6.60
C ALA A 153 5.93 17.36 -6.07
N VAL A 154 5.00 17.28 -5.12
CA VAL A 154 4.42 18.44 -4.44
C VAL A 154 5.38 19.04 -3.43
N LEU A 155 6.10 18.21 -2.66
CA LEU A 155 7.07 18.68 -1.66
C LEU A 155 8.26 19.40 -2.28
N GLN A 156 8.71 18.99 -3.46
CA GLN A 156 9.86 19.56 -4.18
C GLN A 156 11.11 19.74 -3.28
N SER A 157 11.35 18.79 -2.37
CA SER A 157 12.54 18.82 -1.52
C SER A 157 13.79 18.50 -2.35
N PRO A 158 14.98 19.02 -1.97
CA PRO A 158 16.21 18.72 -2.70
C PRO A 158 16.45 17.22 -2.85
N GLY A 159 16.66 16.75 -4.08
CA GLY A 159 16.93 15.33 -4.39
C GLY A 159 15.69 14.44 -4.56
N THR A 160 14.47 14.93 -4.32
CA THR A 160 13.25 14.09 -4.44
C THR A 160 12.68 14.01 -5.86
N ALA A 161 13.12 14.86 -6.79
CA ALA A 161 12.59 14.93 -8.15
C ALA A 161 12.89 13.66 -8.96
N GLU A 162 14.15 13.21 -8.96
CA GLU A 162 14.56 11.99 -9.66
C GLU A 162 13.83 10.76 -9.09
N GLU A 163 13.70 10.71 -7.76
CA GLU A 163 12.97 9.65 -7.09
C GLU A 163 11.48 9.64 -7.45
N ALA A 164 10.82 10.80 -7.45
CA ALA A 164 9.42 10.92 -7.82
C ALA A 164 9.20 10.46 -9.28
N LEU A 165 10.08 10.84 -10.19
CA LEU A 165 10.02 10.41 -11.59
C LEU A 165 10.21 8.89 -11.72
N ARG A 166 11.21 8.33 -11.03
CA ARG A 166 11.48 6.89 -11.02
C ARG A 166 10.27 6.11 -10.50
N LEU A 167 9.76 6.47 -9.32
CA LEU A 167 8.62 5.79 -8.68
C LEU A 167 7.35 5.88 -9.52
N GLY A 168 7.07 7.05 -10.11
CA GLY A 168 5.92 7.24 -11.00
C GLY A 168 6.03 6.40 -12.28
N SER A 169 7.23 6.35 -12.88
CA SER A 169 7.49 5.51 -14.06
C SER A 169 7.33 4.02 -13.74
N GLU A 170 7.90 3.55 -12.63
CA GLU A 170 7.79 2.16 -12.19
C GLU A 170 6.33 1.76 -11.94
N ALA A 171 5.53 2.64 -11.31
CA ALA A 171 4.10 2.39 -11.11
C ALA A 171 3.37 2.17 -12.45
N VAL A 172 3.62 3.02 -13.45
CA VAL A 172 3.07 2.87 -14.81
C VAL A 172 3.51 1.54 -15.43
N SER A 173 4.80 1.21 -15.35
CA SER A 173 5.34 -0.03 -15.91
C SER A 173 4.76 -1.29 -15.27
N THR A 174 4.53 -1.28 -13.95
CA THR A 174 3.83 -2.38 -13.28
C THR A 174 2.41 -2.56 -13.82
N TYR A 175 1.63 -1.47 -13.93
CA TYR A 175 0.27 -1.55 -14.47
C TYR A 175 0.23 -1.93 -15.97
N GLN A 176 1.27 -1.65 -16.75
CA GLN A 176 1.38 -2.15 -18.13
C GLN A 176 1.49 -3.68 -18.17
N VAL A 177 2.33 -4.25 -17.31
CA VAL A 177 2.45 -5.72 -17.18
C VAL A 177 1.13 -6.33 -16.72
N LEU A 178 0.51 -5.75 -15.68
CA LEU A 178 -0.78 -6.22 -15.16
C LEU A 178 -1.88 -6.16 -16.22
N ALA A 179 -2.00 -5.06 -16.96
CA ALA A 179 -2.99 -4.89 -18.02
C ALA A 179 -2.79 -5.83 -19.23
N GLY A 180 -1.57 -6.35 -19.42
CA GLY A 180 -1.26 -7.38 -20.41
C GLY A 180 -1.71 -8.78 -19.97
N VAL A 181 -1.80 -9.01 -18.66
CA VAL A 181 -2.22 -10.29 -18.06
C VAL A 181 -3.71 -10.32 -17.78
N ASP A 182 -4.29 -9.21 -17.34
CA ASP A 182 -5.69 -9.08 -16.95
C ASP A 182 -6.24 -7.73 -17.40
N HIS A 183 -7.35 -7.77 -18.14
CA HIS A 183 -7.94 -6.59 -18.77
C HIS A 183 -8.53 -5.61 -17.76
N ASP A 184 -8.87 -6.09 -16.56
CA ASP A 184 -9.48 -5.27 -15.50
C ASP A 184 -8.55 -4.14 -15.05
N TYR A 185 -7.23 -4.32 -15.16
CA TYR A 185 -6.24 -3.29 -14.81
C TYR A 185 -6.06 -2.18 -15.85
N ARG A 186 -6.75 -2.22 -17.00
CA ARG A 186 -6.62 -1.16 -18.03
C ARG A 186 -7.12 0.20 -17.55
N THR A 187 -8.19 0.21 -16.76
CA THR A 187 -8.73 1.44 -16.17
C THR A 187 -7.75 2.03 -15.17
N ASP A 188 -7.15 1.20 -14.32
CA ASP A 188 -6.13 1.63 -13.37
C ASP A 188 -4.86 2.13 -14.07
N LEU A 189 -4.43 1.49 -15.15
CA LEU A 189 -3.30 1.95 -15.95
C LEU A 189 -3.53 3.37 -16.49
N ALA A 190 -4.74 3.69 -16.94
CA ALA A 190 -5.08 5.03 -17.40
C ALA A 190 -4.95 6.06 -16.27
N ARG A 191 -5.53 5.76 -15.10
CA ARG A 191 -5.43 6.60 -13.89
C ARG A 191 -3.98 6.83 -13.47
N VAL A 192 -3.15 5.79 -13.43
CA VAL A 192 -1.74 5.91 -13.00
C VAL A 192 -0.89 6.67 -14.01
N ARG A 193 -1.19 6.56 -15.31
CA ARG A 193 -0.56 7.39 -16.34
C ARG A 193 -0.87 8.87 -16.18
N GLU A 194 -2.13 9.21 -15.91
CA GLU A 194 -2.54 10.59 -15.63
C GLU A 194 -1.82 11.13 -14.38
N GLN A 195 -1.82 10.35 -13.30
CA GLN A 195 -1.11 10.70 -12.08
C GLN A 195 0.39 10.96 -12.32
N TYR A 196 1.05 10.11 -13.13
CA TYR A 196 2.45 10.30 -13.48
C TYR A 196 2.66 11.51 -14.41
N ALA A 197 1.74 11.80 -15.32
CA ALA A 197 1.79 13.01 -16.15
C ALA A 197 1.76 14.27 -15.28
N THR A 198 0.91 14.33 -14.25
CA THR A 198 0.90 15.42 -13.27
C THR A 198 2.22 15.54 -12.51
N VAL A 199 2.81 14.42 -12.08
CA VAL A 199 4.15 14.41 -11.45
C VAL A 199 5.20 15.03 -12.37
N ARG A 200 5.22 14.62 -13.65
CA ARG A 200 6.16 15.15 -14.64
C ARG A 200 5.95 16.64 -14.90
N GLN A 201 4.70 17.11 -14.93
CA GLN A 201 4.40 18.52 -15.12
C GLN A 201 4.90 19.36 -13.93
N LEU A 202 4.58 18.96 -12.69
CA LEU A 202 5.01 19.66 -11.48
C LEU A 202 6.54 19.78 -11.38
N LEU A 203 7.27 18.78 -11.88
CA LEU A 203 8.73 18.75 -11.89
C LEU A 203 9.36 19.35 -13.16
N GLY A 204 8.61 19.40 -14.25
CA GLY A 204 9.05 19.86 -15.57
C GLY A 204 8.76 21.34 -15.84
N ASP A 205 7.84 21.98 -15.11
CA ASP A 205 7.56 23.43 -15.18
C ASP A 205 8.76 24.30 -14.72
N LYS A 206 9.95 23.71 -14.46
CA LYS A 206 11.19 24.40 -14.06
C LYS A 206 12.49 23.80 -14.63
N ALA A 207 12.44 23.25 -15.85
CA ALA A 207 13.65 23.13 -16.70
C ALA A 207 13.77 24.37 -17.59
#